data_AF-A0A7X8FUQ2-F1
#
_entry.id   AF-A0A7X8FUQ2-F1
#
_cell.length_a   1.000
_cell.length_b   1.000
_cell.length_c   1.000
_cell.angle_alpha   90.00
_cell.angle_beta   90.00
_cell.angle_gamma   90.00
#
_symmetry.space_group_name_H-M   'P 1'
#
loop_
_entity.id
_entity.type
_entity.pdbx_description
1 polymer ?
#
loop_
_entity_poly.entity_id
_entity_poly.type
_entity_poly.pdbx_seq_one_letter_code
_entity_poly.pdbx_strand_id
1 'polypeptide(L)' 'MKTLYCDVCKKPIDKPISEWTYYHVREYDICDPCKEKIDAKLRPSVRGHFPYTAKWYEEQLMAEIKKCVAKGKV' A
#
# COMPACT_ATOMS: atom_id res chain seq x y z
N MET A 1 24.29 -3.92 3.96
CA MET A 1 22.83 -4.14 4.16
C MET A 1 22.11 -3.56 2.95
N LYS A 2 21.23 -4.31 2.27
CA LYS A 2 20.43 -3.75 1.17
C LYS A 2 19.33 -2.89 1.77
N THR A 3 19.36 -1.58 1.52
CA THR A 3 18.29 -0.65 1.90
C THR A 3 17.07 -0.96 1.04
N LEU A 4 15.95 -1.32 1.66
CA LEU A 4 14.67 -1.44 0.96
C LEU A 4 14.10 -0.04 0.74
N TYR A 5 13.37 0.18 -0.34
CA TYR A 5 12.72 1.46 -0.63
C TYR A 5 11.23 1.22 -0.84
N CYS A 6 10.40 2.16 -0.38
CA CYS A 6 8.97 2.11 -0.64
C CYS A 6 8.70 2.46 -2.11
N ASP A 7 7.98 1.62 -2.83
CA ASP A 7 7.66 1.84 -4.24
C ASP A 7 6.78 3.05 -4.49
N VAL A 8 6.02 3.48 -3.49
CA VAL A 8 5.12 4.63 -3.58
C VAL A 8 5.86 5.94 -3.34
N CYS A 9 6.52 6.10 -2.19
CA CYS A 9 7.14 7.38 -1.80
C CYS A 9 8.65 7.45 -2.08
N LYS A 10 9.24 6.35 -2.57
CA LYS A 10 10.68 6.20 -2.86
C LYS A 10 11.62 6.50 -1.69
N LYS A 11 11.09 6.58 -0.47
CA LYS A 11 11.88 6.76 0.75
C LYS A 11 12.48 5.41 1.19
N PRO A 12 13.70 5.41 1.76
CA PRO A 12 14.28 4.22 2.33
C PRO A 12 13.40 3.72 3.48
N ILE A 13 13.14 2.42 3.50
CA ILE A 13 12.55 1.68 4.61
C ILE A 13 13.72 1.28 5.51
N ASP A 14 14.09 2.18 6.43
CA ASP A 14 15.17 1.94 7.38
C ASP A 14 14.79 0.82 8.38
N LYS A 15 15.75 -0.04 8.71
CA LYS A 15 15.61 -1.01 9.82
C LYS A 15 16.60 -0.67 10.92
N PRO A 16 16.13 -0.58 12.17
CA PRO A 16 16.64 -1.51 13.17
C PRO A 16 15.63 -1.80 14.31
N ILE A 17 14.45 -2.39 14.05
CA ILE A 17 13.58 -2.91 15.14
C ILE A 17 12.90 -4.20 14.67
N SER A 18 12.83 -5.21 15.55
CA SER A 18 12.32 -6.58 15.32
C SER A 18 10.84 -6.68 14.91
N GLU A 19 10.14 -5.56 14.73
CA GLU A 19 8.68 -5.47 14.57
C GLU A 19 8.21 -5.04 13.16
N TRP A 20 9.13 -4.84 12.21
CA TRP A 20 8.91 -4.57 10.76
C TRP A 20 7.51 -4.08 10.35
N THR A 21 7.36 -2.76 10.19
CA THR A 21 6.18 -2.05 9.66
C THR A 21 6.34 -1.73 8.17
N TYR A 22 6.47 -2.74 7.32
CA TYR A 22 6.28 -2.56 5.88
C TYR A 22 5.52 -3.73 5.27
N TYR A 23 4.79 -3.45 4.20
CA TYR A 23 3.86 -4.36 3.56
C TYR A 23 4.37 -4.74 2.18
N HIS A 24 4.50 -6.04 1.95
CA HIS A 24 4.76 -6.59 0.64
C HIS A 24 3.42 -6.98 0.00
N VAL A 25 2.98 -6.23 -1.00
CA VAL A 25 1.73 -6.48 -1.72
C VAL A 25 2.06 -6.89 -3.15
N ARG A 26 2.03 -8.21 -3.39
CA ARG A 26 2.42 -8.86 -4.67
C ARG A 26 3.87 -8.57 -5.07
N GLU A 27 4.09 -7.49 -5.79
CA GLU A 27 5.38 -7.08 -6.36
C GLU A 27 5.82 -5.70 -5.83
N TYR A 28 5.01 -5.08 -4.97
CA TYR A 28 5.26 -3.75 -4.42
C TYR A 28 5.64 -3.82 -2.96
N ASP A 29 6.72 -3.13 -2.61
CA ASP A 29 7.11 -2.88 -1.22
C ASP A 29 6.59 -1.51 -0.79
N ILE A 30 5.75 -1.49 0.24
CA ILE A 30 5.07 -0.29 0.70
C ILE A 30 5.37 -0.07 2.18
N CYS A 31 5.84 1.14 2.55
CA CYS A 31 5.99 1.48 3.96
C CYS A 31 4.62 1.67 4.64
N ASP A 32 4.55 1.37 5.93
CA ASP A 32 3.34 1.48 6.74
C ASP A 32 2.57 2.82 6.57
N PRO A 33 3.22 4.01 6.60
CA PRO A 33 2.52 5.28 6.37
C PRO A 33 1.85 5.40 4.99
N CYS A 34 2.43 4.78 3.95
CA CYS A 34 1.81 4.78 2.63
C CYS A 34 0.64 3.80 2.58
N LYS A 35 0.77 2.65 3.23
CA LYS A 35 -0.29 1.64 3.32
C LYS A 35 -1.51 2.17 4.07
N GLU A 36 -1.33 2.82 5.22
CA GLU A 36 -2.44 3.41 5.98
C GLU A 36 -3.21 4.44 5.17
N LYS A 37 -2.52 5.29 4.41
CA LYS A 37 -3.18 6.30 3.56
C LYS A 37 -3.93 5.67 2.38
N ILE A 38 -3.39 4.61 1.78
CA ILE A 38 -4.08 3.85 0.71
C ILE A 38 -5.35 3.21 1.29
N ASP A 39 -5.24 2.55 2.45
CA ASP A 39 -6.40 1.95 3.13
C ASP A 39 -7.44 3.01 3.49
N ALA A 40 -7.01 4.17 4.00
CA ALA A 40 -7.90 5.28 4.35
C ALA A 40 -8.69 5.79 3.13
N LYS A 41 -8.09 5.81 1.95
CA LYS A 41 -8.78 6.14 0.68
C LYS A 41 -9.75 5.07 0.22
N LEU A 42 -9.43 3.79 0.46
CA LEU A 42 -10.27 2.67 0.04
C LEU A 42 -11.46 2.46 0.99
N ARG A 43 -11.32 2.78 2.28
CA ARG A 43 -12.36 2.58 3.31
C ARG A 43 -13.75 3.11 2.91
N PRO A 44 -13.92 4.34 2.38
CA PRO A 44 -15.24 4.82 1.94
C PRO A 44 -15.84 3.97 0.83
N SER A 45 -15.04 3.61 -0.19
CA SER A 45 -15.48 2.78 -1.31
C SER A 45 -15.87 1.38 -0.87
N VAL A 46 -15.10 0.76 0.04
CA VAL A 46 -15.41 -0.57 0.58
C VAL A 46 -16.71 -0.54 1.39
N ARG A 47 -16.90 0.48 2.23
CA ARG A 47 -18.13 0.62 3.04
C ARG A 47 -19.38 0.84 2.20
N GLY A 48 -19.25 1.48 1.04
CA GLY A 48 -20.35 1.77 0.13
C GLY A 48 -20.62 0.69 -0.92
N HIS A 49 -19.80 -0.36 -1.01
CA HIS A 49 -19.91 -1.37 -2.06
C HIS A 49 -20.60 -2.65 -1.56
N PHE A 50 -21.71 -3.01 -2.21
CA PHE A 50 -22.39 -4.29 -2.04
C PHE A 50 -22.78 -4.85 -3.42
N PRO A 51 -22.52 -6.14 -3.71
CA PRO A 51 -21.93 -7.14 -2.83
C PRO A 51 -20.41 -6.99 -2.68
N TYR A 52 -19.91 -7.05 -1.44
CA TYR A 52 -18.48 -7.11 -1.19
C TYR A 52 -17.92 -8.48 -1.60
N THR A 53 -16.82 -8.49 -2.35
CA THR A 53 -16.01 -9.69 -2.59
C THR A 53 -14.53 -9.39 -2.37
N ALA A 54 -13.78 -10.39 -1.88
CA ALA A 54 -12.33 -10.26 -1.67
C ALA A 54 -11.60 -9.94 -2.98
N LYS A 55 -12.02 -10.56 -4.09
CA LYS A 55 -11.47 -10.32 -5.43
C LYS A 55 -11.64 -8.85 -5.86
N TRP A 56 -12.83 -8.28 -5.68
CA TRP A 56 -13.08 -6.88 -5.99
C TRP A 56 -12.19 -5.95 -5.14
N TYR A 57 -12.05 -6.24 -3.84
CA TYR A 57 -11.19 -5.46 -2.97
C TYR A 57 -9.72 -5.49 -3.41
N GLU A 58 -9.20 -6.67 -3.77
CA GLU A 58 -7.85 -6.80 -4.32
C GLU A 58 -7.66 -5.98 -5.60
N GLU A 59 -8.64 -5.99 -6.51
CA GLU A 59 -8.60 -5.17 -7.73
C GLU A 59 -8.54 -3.67 -7.41
N GLN A 60 -9.34 -3.21 -6.43
CA GLN A 60 -9.31 -1.80 -5.99
C GLN A 60 -7.98 -1.44 -5.32
N LEU A 61 -7.48 -2.32 -4.45
CA LEU A 61 -6.19 -2.13 -3.76
C LEU A 61 -5.05 -2.03 -4.77
N MET A 62 -4.99 -2.95 -5.73
CA MET A 62 -3.96 -2.93 -6.78
C MET A 62 -4.09 -1.71 -7.68
N ALA A 63 -5.31 -1.29 -8.03
CA ALA A 63 -5.54 -0.09 -8.82
C ALA A 63 -5.04 1.17 -8.08
N GLU A 64 -5.28 1.28 -6.77
CA GLU A 64 -4.85 2.43 -5.98
C GLU A 64 -3.34 2.43 -5.74
N ILE A 65 -2.72 1.27 -5.49
CA ILE A 65 -1.27 1.13 -5.40
C ILE A 65 -0.61 1.58 -6.72
N LYS A 66 -1.06 1.07 -7.86
CA LYS A 66 -0.52 1.46 -9.19
C LYS A 66 -0.61 2.97 -9.43
N LYS A 67 -1.73 3.60 -9.05
CA LYS A 67 -1.87 5.06 -9.14
C LYS A 67 -0.88 5.80 -8.25
N CYS A 68 -0.69 5.35 -7.00
CA CYS A 68 0.22 5.99 -6.06
C CYS A 68 1.69 5.82 -6.48
N VAL A 69 2.06 4.65 -7.00
CA VAL A 69 3.39 4.36 -7.57
C VAL A 69 3.65 5.25 -8.78
N ALA A 70 2.70 5.36 -9.72
CA ALA A 70 2.84 6.23 -10.90
C ALA A 70 2.99 7.72 -10.53
N LYS A 71 2.34 8.16 -9.44
CA LYS A 71 2.42 9.55 -8.95
C LYS A 71 3.66 9.83 -8.09
N GLY A 72 4.33 8.80 -7.57
CA GLY A 72 5.41 8.94 -6.59
C GLY A 72 4.96 9.48 -5.23
N LYS A 73 3.65 9.45 -4.94
CA LYS A 73 3.04 9.92 -3.69
C LYS A 73 1.65 9.32 -3.49
N VAL A 74 1.27 9.13 -2.22
CA VAL A 74 -0.11 8.80 -1.84
C VAL A 74 -0.97 10.04 -1.87
#